data_AF-A0A1J3G5R6-F1
#
_entry.id   AF-A0A1J3G5R6-F1
#
_cell.length_a   1.000
_cell.length_b   1.000
_cell.length_c   1.000
_cell.angle_alpha   90.00
_cell.angle_beta   90.00
_cell.angle_gamma   90.00
#
_symmetry.space_group_name_H-M   'P 1'
#
loop_
_entity.id
_entity.type
_entity.pdbx_description
1 polymer ?
#
loop_
_entity_poly.entity_id
_entity_poly.type
_entity_poly.pdbx_seq_one_letter_code
_entity_poly.pdbx_strand_id
1 'polypeptide(L)'
;NVALLPSGFSISPDGSSSSSSSSLSDQMDTNGDLVNHESKGCLLTVGFQILVNSQPSAKLNIESVETVNNLIACTIHKIKAALR
;
A
#
# COMPACT_ATOMS: atom_id res chain seq x y z
N ASN A 1 -1.94 3.89 26.58
CA ASN A 1 -1.28 2.75 25.90
C ASN A 1 -2.27 2.20 24.88
N VAL A 2 -1.84 1.99 23.63
CA VAL A 2 -2.68 1.45 22.55
C VAL A 2 -2.20 0.03 22.27
N ALA A 3 -3.10 -0.96 22.30
CA ALA A 3 -2.74 -2.35 22.04
C ALA A 3 -2.93 -2.67 20.55
N LEU A 4 -1.87 -3.15 19.91
CA LEU A 4 -1.96 -3.76 18.58
C LEU A 4 -2.38 -5.22 18.75
N LEU A 5 -3.55 -5.55 18.22
CA LEU A 5 -4.04 -6.92 18.11
C LEU A 5 -3.55 -7.50 16.76
N PRO A 6 -3.90 -8.75 16.38
CA PRO A 6 -3.42 -9.33 15.13
C PRO A 6 -3.59 -8.38 13.94
N SER A 7 -2.47 -8.07 13.29
CA SER A 7 -2.36 -7.15 12.16
C SER A 7 -1.50 -7.77 11.08
N GLY A 8 -1.67 -7.35 9.83
CA GLY A 8 -0.92 -7.90 8.71
C GLY A 8 -1.01 -7.06 7.45
N PHE A 9 -0.37 -7.54 6.39
CA PHE A 9 -0.42 -6.91 5.08
C PHE A 9 -0.36 -7.95 3.97
N SER A 10 -0.81 -7.56 2.79
CA SER A 10 -0.66 -8.31 1.54
C SER A 10 -0.09 -7.40 0.47
N ILE A 11 0.79 -7.95 -0.36
CA ILE A 11 1.37 -7.27 -1.53
C ILE A 11 0.93 -8.07 -2.76
N SER A 12 0.25 -7.40 -3.67
CA SER A 12 -0.20 -7.96 -4.92
C SER A 12 0.38 -7.15 -6.09
N PRO A 13 0.54 -7.73 -7.29
CA PRO A 13 0.79 -6.94 -8.48
C PRO A 13 -0.27 -5.84 -8.63
N ASP A 14 0.11 -4.67 -9.14
CA ASP A 14 -0.80 -3.53 -9.32
C ASP A 14 -1.87 -3.74 -10.43
N GLY A 15 -1.87 -4.90 -11.08
CA GLY A 15 -2.84 -5.26 -12.11
C GLY A 15 -2.64 -4.49 -13.41
N SER A 16 -1.57 -3.70 -13.54
CA SER A 16 -1.16 -3.10 -14.81
C SER A 16 -0.57 -4.19 -15.69
N SER A 17 -1.42 -5.07 -16.22
CA SER A 17 -1.06 -5.90 -17.35
C SER A 17 -0.68 -4.94 -18.48
N SER A 18 0.60 -4.88 -18.84
CA SER A 18 0.95 -4.52 -20.20
C SER A 18 0.20 -5.53 -21.07
N SER A 19 -0.88 -5.06 -21.68
CA SER A 19 -1.67 -5.84 -22.62
C SER A 19 -0.75 -6.22 -23.76
N SER A 20 -0.11 -7.37 -23.61
CA SER A 20 0.43 -8.20 -24.67
C SER A 20 -0.75 -8.80 -25.43
N SER A 21 -1.55 -7.90 -26.01
CA SER A 21 -2.58 -8.21 -26.99
C SER A 21 -2.62 -7.04 -27.97
N SER A 22 -1.72 -7.10 -28.95
CA SER A 22 -2.10 -6.98 -30.35
C SER A 22 -3.08 -5.83 -30.65
N SER A 23 -2.62 -4.59 -30.52
CA SER A 23 -3.28 -3.44 -31.14
C SER A 23 -2.20 -2.48 -31.61
N LEU A 24 -1.65 -2.80 -32.79
CA LEU A 24 -1.30 -1.93 -33.92
C LEU A 24 -1.19 -0.40 -33.68
N SER A 25 -0.54 0.04 -32.62
CA SER A 25 -0.10 1.42 -32.46
C SER A 25 1.23 1.40 -31.73
N ASP A 26 2.25 0.95 -32.45
CA ASP A 26 3.64 1.29 -32.18
C ASP A 26 3.73 2.82 -32.12
N GLN A 27 3.68 3.39 -30.92
CA GLN A 27 4.29 4.69 -30.70
C GLN A 27 5.80 4.46 -30.67
N MET A 28 6.35 4.39 -31.87
CA MET A 28 7.78 4.41 -32.15
C MET A 28 8.31 5.79 -31.72
N ASP A 29 9.12 5.83 -30.67
CA ASP A 29 10.09 6.90 -30.49
C ASP A 29 10.96 6.96 -31.77
N THR A 30 11.39 8.15 -32.19
CA THR A 30 12.17 8.40 -33.41
C THR A 30 13.48 7.59 -33.56
N ASN A 31 13.89 6.81 -32.54
CA ASN A 31 15.05 5.95 -32.51
C ASN A 31 14.74 4.44 -32.54
N GLY A 32 13.47 4.03 -32.68
CA GLY A 32 13.11 2.63 -32.95
C GLY A 32 13.23 1.67 -31.77
N ASP A 33 13.26 2.17 -30.53
CA ASP A 33 13.29 1.33 -29.33
C ASP A 33 11.87 1.11 -28.78
N LEU A 34 11.54 -0.14 -28.44
CA LEU A 34 10.26 -0.48 -27.81
C LEU A 34 10.29 0.04 -26.37
N VAL A 35 9.54 1.11 -26.08
CA VAL A 35 9.23 1.52 -24.70
C VAL A 35 8.34 0.48 -24.05
N ASN A 36 8.97 -0.56 -23.51
CA ASN A 36 8.35 -1.57 -22.68
C ASN A 36 7.89 -0.87 -21.39
N HIS A 37 6.60 -0.54 -21.30
CA HIS A 37 6.04 0.01 -20.07
C HIS A 37 5.89 -1.13 -19.07
N GLU A 38 7.02 -1.56 -18.49
CA GLU A 38 7.01 -2.55 -17.42
C GLU A 38 6.14 -2.05 -16.26
N SER A 39 5.32 -2.94 -15.74
CA SER A 39 4.50 -2.76 -14.54
C SER A 39 5.42 -2.51 -13.35
N LYS A 40 5.61 -1.25 -12.95
CA LYS A 40 6.59 -0.85 -11.92
C LYS A 40 6.01 -0.77 -10.50
N GLY A 41 4.76 -1.17 -10.28
CA GLY A 41 4.06 -0.99 -9.01
C GLY A 41 3.56 -2.26 -8.35
N CYS A 42 3.12 -2.11 -7.10
CA CYS A 42 2.38 -3.13 -6.37
C CYS A 42 1.20 -2.47 -5.64
N LEU A 43 0.14 -3.26 -5.44
CA LEU A 43 -0.94 -2.92 -4.55
C LEU A 43 -0.61 -3.43 -3.14
N LEU A 44 -0.44 -2.50 -2.21
CA LEU A 44 -0.25 -2.81 -0.79
C LEU A 44 -1.58 -2.69 -0.05
N THR A 45 -2.04 -3.80 0.54
CA THR A 45 -3.16 -3.81 1.48
C THR A 45 -2.63 -4.01 2.89
N VAL A 46 -3.02 -3.17 3.84
CA VAL A 46 -2.60 -3.27 5.24
C VAL A 46 -3.85 -3.34 6.12
N GLY A 47 -3.89 -4.32 7.03
CA GLY A 47 -4.97 -4.52 7.99
C GLY A 47 -4.45 -4.36 9.42
N PHE A 48 -5.13 -3.54 10.21
CA PHE A 48 -4.82 -3.34 11.62
C PHE A 48 -6.03 -3.66 12.48
N GLN A 49 -5.81 -4.46 13.53
CA GLN A 49 -6.74 -4.54 14.65
C GLN A 49 -6.12 -3.77 15.82
N ILE A 50 -6.79 -2.72 16.28
CA ILE A 50 -6.26 -1.80 17.29
C ILE A 50 -7.28 -1.65 18.42
N LEU A 51 -6.85 -1.91 19.65
CA LEU A 51 -7.64 -1.73 20.84
C LEU A 51 -7.14 -0.52 21.63
N VAL A 52 -7.91 0.57 21.56
CA VAL A 52 -7.64 1.81 22.31
C VAL A 52 -8.20 1.75 23.72
N ASN A 53 -9.38 1.16 23.88
CA ASN A 53 -10.03 0.98 25.17
C ASN A 53 -10.86 -0.32 25.15
N SER A 54 -10.81 -1.09 26.24
CA SER A 54 -11.56 -2.34 26.41
C SER A 54 -13.00 -2.14 26.88
N GLN A 55 -13.39 -0.92 27.29
CA GLN A 55 -14.78 -0.58 27.58
C GLN A 55 -15.52 -0.19 26.29
N PRO A 56 -16.63 -0.86 25.94
CA PRO A 56 -17.39 -0.58 24.71
C PRO A 56 -17.97 0.84 24.62
N SER A 57 -18.22 1.48 25.77
CA SER A 57 -18.76 2.84 25.88
C SER A 57 -17.69 3.93 25.90
N ALA A 58 -16.40 3.56 25.94
CA ALA A 58 -15.32 4.52 26.01
C ALA A 58 -15.18 5.26 24.67
N LYS A 59 -15.05 6.58 24.77
CA LYS A 59 -14.79 7.44 23.61
C LYS A 59 -13.31 7.36 23.24
N LEU A 60 -13.04 7.43 21.94
CA LEU A 60 -11.68 7.62 21.44
C LEU A 60 -11.15 8.99 21.89
N ASN A 61 -9.93 9.04 22.41
CA ASN A 61 -9.25 10.29 22.72
C ASN A 61 -8.44 10.76 21.50
N ILE A 62 -8.23 12.06 21.36
CA ILE A 62 -7.49 12.64 20.22
C ILE A 62 -6.03 12.17 20.21
N GLU A 63 -5.42 12.03 21.39
CA GLU A 63 -4.03 11.56 21.56
C GLU A 63 -3.79 10.14 21.00
N SER A 64 -4.75 9.24 21.17
CA SER A 64 -4.70 7.87 20.66
C SER A 64 -4.91 7.82 19.16
N VAL A 65 -5.71 8.75 18.60
CA VAL A 65 -5.89 8.88 17.15
C VAL A 65 -4.56 9.27 16.50
N GLU A 66 -3.84 10.23 17.07
CA GLU A 66 -2.52 10.61 16.58
C GLU A 66 -1.53 9.44 16.68
N THR A 67 -1.52 8.73 17.80
CA THR A 67 -0.67 7.54 17.99
C THR A 67 -0.97 6.46 16.94
N VAL A 68 -2.24 6.18 16.67
CA VAL A 68 -2.67 5.19 15.65
C VAL A 68 -2.27 5.63 14.25
N ASN A 69 -2.48 6.90 13.92
CA ASN A 69 -2.09 7.45 12.62
C ASN A 69 -0.59 7.33 12.38
N ASN A 70 0.22 7.67 13.39
CA ASN A 70 1.68 7.54 13.33
C ASN A 70 2.12 6.07 13.17
N LEU A 71 1.43 5.13 13.82
CA LEU A 71 1.70 3.71 13.66
C LEU A 71 1.39 3.21 12.24
N ILE A 72 0.25 3.62 11.67
CA ILE A 72 -0.13 3.29 10.28
C ILE A 72 0.89 3.86 9.31
N ALA A 73 1.20 5.16 9.43
CA ALA A 73 2.16 5.85 8.57
C ALA A 73 3.56 5.21 8.64
N CYS A 74 4.05 4.96 9.85
CA CYS A 74 5.35 4.29 10.06
C CYS A 74 5.38 2.90 9.43
N THR A 75 4.31 2.11 9.59
CA THR A 75 4.22 0.76 8.99
C THR A 75 4.28 0.83 7.47
N ILE A 76 3.48 1.70 6.85
CA ILE A 76 3.47 1.89 5.39
C ILE A 76 4.85 2.34 4.91
N HIS A 77 5.49 3.27 5.63
CA HIS A 77 6.81 3.77 5.26
C HIS A 77 7.88 2.68 5.31
N LYS A 78 7.86 1.84 6.36
CA LYS A 78 8.76 0.69 6.50
C LYS A 78 8.55 -0.36 5.42
N ILE A 79 7.30 -0.67 5.06
CA ILE A 79 7.00 -1.60 3.96
C ILE A 79 7.52 -1.03 2.64
N LYS A 80 7.21 0.24 2.33
CA LYS A 80 7.71 0.91 1.11
C LYS A 80 9.24 0.93 1.04
N ALA A 81 9.91 1.16 2.16
CA ALA A 81 11.37 1.14 2.23
C ALA A 81 11.96 -0.26 1.99
N ALA A 82 11.26 -1.32 2.40
CA ALA A 82 11.70 -2.71 2.18
C ALA A 82 11.45 -3.23 0.76
N LEU A 83 10.59 -2.55 -0.02
CA LEU A 83 10.26 -2.91 -1.41
C LEU A 83 11.04 -2.09 -2.45
N ARG A 84 11.95 -1.22 -2.00
CA ARG A 84 12.80 -0.37 -2.85
C ARG A 84 14.20 -0.93 -2.99
#